data_AF-A0A2G9T835-F1
#
_entry.id   AF-A0A2G9T835-F1
#
_cell.length_a   1.000
_cell.length_b   1.000
_cell.length_c   1.000
_cell.angle_alpha   90.00
_cell.angle_beta   90.00
_cell.angle_gamma   90.00
#
_symmetry.space_group_name_H-M   'P 1'
#
loop_
_entity.id
_entity.type
_entity.pdbx_description
1 polymer ?
#
loop_
_entity_poly.entity_id
_entity_poly.type
_entity_poly.pdbx_seq_one_letter_code
_entity_poly.pdbx_strand_id
1 'polypeptide(L)' 'MDGLTVKVFRTYNASITLQQQLAKLTNPDDNVHQKMLSYNRANRMVAVLCNHQRAVPKGHEKAMENLEQKV' A
#
# COMPACT_ATOMS: atom_id res chain seq x y z
N MET A 1 10.40 -10.37 26.94
CA MET A 1 9.40 -9.40 26.45
C MET A 1 8.04 -9.92 26.86
N ASP A 2 7.53 -9.44 27.99
CA ASP A 2 6.24 -9.90 28.50
C ASP A 2 5.11 -9.49 27.52
N GLY A 3 4.16 -10.39 27.28
CA GLY A 3 3.06 -10.16 26.34
C GLY A 3 3.41 -10.32 24.85
N LEU A 4 4.64 -10.77 24.51
CA LEU A 4 5.02 -11.05 23.12
C LEU A 4 4.29 -12.29 22.59
N THR A 5 3.57 -12.13 21.48
CA THR A 5 2.89 -13.23 20.77
C THR A 5 3.21 -13.19 19.28
N VAL A 6 2.92 -14.27 18.56
CA VAL A 6 3.11 -14.34 17.10
C VAL A 6 2.35 -13.22 16.37
N LYS A 7 1.19 -12.80 16.89
CA LYS A 7 0.42 -11.68 16.32
C LYS A 7 1.19 -10.36 16.40
N VAL A 8 1.97 -10.14 17.47
CA VAL A 8 2.79 -8.93 17.64
C VAL A 8 3.81 -8.81 16.50
N PHE A 9 4.41 -9.92 16.06
CA PHE A 9 5.35 -9.91 14.92
C PHE A 9 4.69 -9.50 13.61
N ARG A 10 3.46 -9.97 13.33
CA ARG A 10 2.73 -9.55 12.12
C ARG A 10 2.45 -8.04 12.13
N THR A 11 2.02 -7.51 13.27
CA THR A 11 1.77 -6.07 13.43
C THR A 11 3.06 -5.26 13.32
N TYR A 12 4.12 -5.68 14.01
CA TYR A 12 5.44 -5.03 13.95
C TYR A 12 5.97 -4.97 12.51
N ASN A 13 6.01 -6.12 11.82
CA ASN A 13 6.53 -6.21 10.46
C ASN A 13 5.70 -5.37 9.47
N ALA A 14 4.37 -5.32 9.64
CA ALA A 14 3.51 -4.46 8.84
C ALA A 14 3.82 -2.96 9.08
N SER A 15 3.87 -2.53 10.34
CA SER A 15 4.12 -1.13 10.71
C SER A 15 5.51 -0.65 10.28
N ILE A 16 6.56 -1.44 10.53
CA ILE A 16 7.92 -1.05 10.16
C ILE A 16 8.10 -1.00 8.64
N THR A 17 7.47 -1.94 7.91
CA THR A 17 7.48 -1.92 6.44
C THR A 17 6.81 -0.65 5.91
N LEU A 18 5.64 -0.27 6.45
CA LEU A 18 4.97 0.95 6.03
C LEU A 18 5.84 2.18 6.24
N GLN A 19 6.42 2.33 7.44
CA GLN A 19 7.27 3.46 7.79
C GLN A 19 8.49 3.56 6.86
N GLN A 20 9.18 2.44 6.62
CA GLN A 20 10.34 2.41 5.73
C GLN A 20 9.97 2.73 4.27
N GLN A 21 8.83 2.24 3.79
CA GLN A 21 8.37 2.53 2.43
C GLN A 21 7.94 3.99 2.28
N LEU A 22 7.25 4.57 3.27
CA LEU A 22 6.88 5.98 3.26
C LEU A 22 8.13 6.88 3.24
N ALA A 23 9.15 6.57 4.05
CA ALA A 23 10.41 7.31 4.06
C ALA A 23 11.16 7.25 2.72
N LYS A 24 11.00 6.16 1.95
CA LYS A 24 11.64 5.99 0.64
C LYS A 24 10.86 6.63 -0.51
N LEU A 25 9.53 6.59 -0.45
CA LEU A 25 8.64 6.92 -1.57
C LEU A 25 8.03 8.33 -1.48
N THR A 26 8.02 8.95 -0.31
CA THR A 26 7.35 10.25 -0.10
C THR A 26 8.33 11.38 -0.31
N ASN A 27 8.04 12.27 -1.25
CA ASN A 27 8.75 13.54 -1.41
C ASN A 27 7.97 14.67 -0.71
N PRO A 28 8.61 15.48 0.17
CA PRO A 28 7.97 16.62 0.82
C PRO A 28 7.39 17.65 -0.15
N ASP A 29 7.97 17.82 -1.34
CA ASP A 29 7.57 18.84 -2.32
C ASP A 29 6.41 18.39 -3.21
N ASP A 30 6.02 17.11 -3.14
CA ASP A 30 4.92 16.56 -3.92
C ASP A 30 3.57 17.19 -3.52
N ASN A 31 2.68 17.32 -4.50
CA ASN A 31 1.30 17.69 -4.24
C ASN A 31 0.54 16.56 -3.52
N VAL A 32 -0.67 16.86 -3.04
CA VAL A 32 -1.48 15.91 -2.26
C VAL A 32 -1.77 14.61 -3.04
N HIS A 33 -2.01 14.68 -4.34
CA HIS A 33 -2.29 13.49 -5.16
C HIS A 33 -1.07 12.58 -5.30
N GLN A 34 0.11 13.15 -5.49
CA GLN A 34 1.36 12.41 -5.56
C GLN A 34 1.71 11.77 -4.21
N LYS A 35 1.54 12.50 -3.09
CA LYS A 35 1.71 11.95 -1.73
C LYS A 35 0.74 10.80 -1.46
N MET A 36 -0.50 10.92 -1.92
CA MET A 36 -1.49 9.85 -1.81
C MET A 36 -1.09 8.61 -2.63
N LEU A 37 -0.51 8.80 -3.82
CA LEU A 37 0.02 7.70 -4.62
C LEU A 37 1.18 6.98 -3.92
N SER A 38 2.13 7.73 -3.34
CA SER A 38 3.23 7.15 -2.56
C SER A 38 2.73 6.38 -1.33
N TYR A 39 1.73 6.90 -0.63
CA TYR A 39 1.06 6.19 0.47
C TYR A 39 0.42 4.89 0.00
N ASN A 40 -0.34 4.92 -1.10
CA ASN A 40 -1.00 3.72 -1.65
C ASN A 40 0.00 2.65 -2.08
N ARG A 41 1.15 3.06 -2.65
CA ARG A 41 2.25 2.15 -3.01
C ARG A 41 2.90 1.52 -1.76
N ALA A 42 3.18 2.32 -0.74
CA ALA A 42 3.71 1.83 0.53
C ALA A 42 2.76 0.83 1.21
N ASN A 43 1.46 1.15 1.25
CA ASN A 43 0.44 0.27 1.81
C ASN A 43 0.26 -1.03 1.01
N ARG A 44 0.41 -0.98 -0.33
CA ARG A 44 0.39 -2.19 -1.18
C ARG A 44 1.49 -3.17 -0.80
N MET A 45 2.69 -2.69 -0.48
CA MET A 45 3.80 -3.56 -0.04
C MET A 45 3.45 -4.29 1.25
N VAL A 46 2.82 -3.60 2.21
CA VAL A 46 2.34 -4.21 3.46
C VAL A 46 1.26 -5.24 3.19
N ALA A 47 0.31 -4.96 2.27
CA ALA A 47 -0.72 -5.91 1.89
C ALA A 47 -0.13 -7.20 1.30
N VAL A 48 0.91 -7.10 0.45
CA VAL A 48 1.63 -8.25 -0.09
C VAL A 48 2.32 -9.04 1.04
N LEU A 49 3.03 -8.37 1.94
CA LEU A 49 3.70 -9.00 3.09
C LEU A 49 2.70 -9.77 3.98
N CYS A 50 1.52 -9.18 4.22
CA CYS A 50 0.46 -9.78 5.04
C CYS A 50 -0.40 -10.81 4.30
N ASN A 51 -0.11 -11.06 3.01
CA ASN A 51 -0.90 -11.90 2.11
C ASN A 51 -2.39 -11.48 2.01
N HIS A 52 -2.66 -10.18 2.03
CA HIS A 52 -3.99 -9.64 1.81
C HIS A 52 -4.26 -9.53 0.31
N GLN A 53 -4.91 -10.55 -0.23
CA GLN A 53 -5.22 -10.65 -1.66
C GLN A 53 -6.66 -10.22 -1.97
N ARG A 54 -6.88 -9.76 -3.20
CA ARG A 54 -8.20 -9.44 -3.73
C ARG A 54 -8.32 -10.02 -5.13
N ALA A 55 -9.43 -10.71 -5.41
CA ALA A 55 -9.75 -11.14 -6.76
C ALA A 55 -9.98 -9.94 -7.68
N VAL A 56 -9.61 -10.08 -8.96
CA VAL A 56 -9.84 -9.03 -9.96
C VAL A 56 -11.35 -8.76 -10.05
N PRO A 57 -11.80 -7.50 -9.88
CA PRO A 57 -13.22 -7.17 -10.02
C PRO A 57 -13.72 -7.45 -11.44
N LYS A 58 -14.99 -7.88 -11.58
CA LYS A 58 -15.59 -8.25 -12.87
C LYS A 58 -15.53 -7.16 -13.95
N GLY A 59 -15.48 -5.89 -13.57
CA GLY A 59 -15.41 -4.75 -14.49
C GLY A 59 -14.04 -4.08 -14.60
N HIS A 60 -12.96 -4.77 -14.20
CA HIS A 60 -11.63 -4.16 -14.12
C HIS A 60 -11.14 -3.64 -15.48
N GLU A 61 -11.20 -4.44 -16.53
CA GLU A 61 -10.71 -4.09 -17.87
C GLU A 61 -11.42 -2.85 -18.40
N LYS A 62 -12.77 -2.87 -18.43
CA LYS A 62 -13.58 -1.71 -18.85
C LYS A 62 -13.28 -0.45 -18.04
N ALA A 63 -13.02 -0.58 -16.74
CA ALA A 63 -12.67 0.58 -15.90
C ALA A 63 -11.30 1.16 -16.28
N MET A 64 -10.32 0.32 -16.63
CA MET A 64 -9.00 0.76 -17.08
C MET A 64 -9.07 1.41 -18.47
N GLU A 65 -9.79 0.83 -19.44
CA GLU A 65 -10.01 1.41 -20.76
C GLU A 65 -10.62 2.83 -20.66
N ASN A 66 -11.63 2.99 -19.82
CA ASN A 66 -12.28 4.29 -19.61
C ASN A 66 -11.36 5.34 -18.97
N LEU A 67 -10.36 4.92 -18.19
CA LEU A 67 -9.36 5.82 -17.61
C LEU A 67 -8.35 6.25 -18.66
N GLU A 68 -7.86 5.32 -19.49
CA GLU A 68 -6.92 5.61 -20.58
C GLU A 68 -7.52 6.56 -21.62
N GLN A 69 -8.81 6.45 -21.93
CA GLN A 69 -9.49 7.38 -22.84
C GLN A 69 -9.61 8.82 -22.31
N LYS A 70 -9.45 9.04 -20.99
CA LYS A 70 -9.65 10.33 -20.32
C LYS A 70 -8.36 11.07 -19.98
N VAL A 71 -7.21 10.42 -20.16
CA VAL A 71 -5.87 10.98 -19.93
C VAL A 71 -5.33 11.51 -21.25
#